data_AF-A0A378LIR2-F1
#
_entry.id   AF-A0A378LIR2-F1
#
_cell.length_a   1.000
_cell.length_b   1.000
_cell.length_c   1.000
_cell.angle_alpha   90.00
_cell.angle_beta   90.00
_cell.angle_gamma   90.00
#
_symmetry.space_group_name_H-M   'P 1'
#
loop_
_entity.id
_entity.type
_entity.pdbx_description
1 polymer ?
#
loop_
_entity_poly.entity_id
_entity_poly.type
_entity_poly.pdbx_seq_one_letter_code
_entity_poly.pdbx_strand_id
1 'polypeptide(L)'
;MGDPFDPFSELKEAVEPVFLHVQPRSNGKYTYSEIQELKDAIENYQPNKKATFIELANKLSAALPLFEGWQINFQPIKNAIDSLAAKHQMPPFDFAHPKVSPRFQFGDSQKEIELIPWLDTLLDKTFTLEEPSLHSQLIAGTSESGFTQKLNSHLDKDPEFLSRLIMESKEHFFDIAESKLIFHLTDEDIAKAIIKYLPVLAQENPSVPLKQLMDGLNEKLYRRPIPMLLRSDKAKAILESSELFQTYQETRQEHPSFAENVSSKPR
;
A
#
# COMPACT_ATOMS: atom_id res chain seq x y z
N MET A 1 6.41 -47.62 -25.25
CA MET A 1 7.83 -47.21 -25.28
C MET A 1 7.83 -45.73 -25.62
N GLY A 2 8.02 -44.87 -24.61
CA GLY A 2 8.08 -43.42 -24.80
C GLY A 2 9.50 -43.02 -25.19
N ASP A 3 9.62 -42.15 -26.18
CA ASP A 3 10.89 -41.60 -26.64
C ASP A 3 11.57 -40.84 -25.47
N PRO A 4 12.84 -41.13 -25.12
CA PRO A 4 13.54 -40.48 -24.00
C PRO A 4 13.89 -39.00 -24.23
N PHE A 5 13.46 -38.42 -25.36
CA PHE A 5 13.64 -37.01 -25.74
C PHE A 5 12.32 -36.42 -26.21
N ASP A 6 11.24 -36.55 -25.45
CA ASP A 6 10.02 -35.79 -25.71
C ASP A 6 10.11 -34.43 -24.98
N PRO A 7 10.34 -33.31 -25.70
CA PRO A 7 10.52 -32.01 -25.06
C PRO A 7 9.27 -31.54 -24.32
N PHE A 8 8.10 -32.15 -24.60
CA PHE A 8 6.88 -31.90 -23.87
C PHE A 8 6.83 -32.59 -22.50
N SER A 9 7.47 -33.75 -22.36
CA SER A 9 7.61 -34.43 -21.07
C SER A 9 8.57 -33.64 -20.16
N GLU A 10 9.68 -33.15 -20.71
CA GLU A 10 10.60 -32.24 -20.00
C GLU A 10 9.92 -30.95 -19.54
N LEU A 11 9.04 -30.38 -20.38
CA LEU A 11 8.26 -29.20 -20.01
C LEU A 11 7.30 -29.50 -18.84
N LYS A 12 6.65 -30.66 -18.84
CA LYS A 12 5.75 -31.05 -17.74
C LYS A 12 6.48 -31.18 -16.42
N GLU A 13 7.64 -31.84 -16.43
CA GLU A 13 8.50 -31.97 -15.25
C GLU A 13 9.00 -30.60 -14.76
N ALA A 14 9.37 -29.72 -15.68
CA ALA A 14 9.85 -28.38 -15.33
C ALA A 14 8.77 -27.47 -14.73
N VAL A 15 7.50 -27.65 -15.10
CA VAL A 15 6.36 -26.85 -14.62
C VAL A 15 5.68 -27.50 -13.40
N GLU A 16 5.91 -28.78 -13.11
CA GLU A 16 5.34 -29.48 -11.94
C GLU A 16 5.54 -28.75 -10.59
N PRO A 17 6.71 -28.15 -10.28
CA PRO A 17 6.91 -27.39 -9.04
C PRO A 17 5.95 -26.21 -8.86
N VAL A 18 5.48 -25.62 -9.97
CA VAL A 18 4.49 -24.53 -9.98
C VAL A 18 3.15 -25.01 -9.43
N PHE A 19 2.70 -26.19 -9.87
CA PHE A 19 1.44 -26.76 -9.43
C PHE A 19 1.49 -27.31 -8.00
N LEU A 20 2.68 -27.70 -7.54
CA LEU A 20 2.91 -28.09 -6.15
C LEU A 20 2.92 -26.88 -5.19
N HIS A 21 3.40 -25.72 -5.64
CA HIS A 21 3.40 -24.48 -4.85
C HIS A 21 2.00 -23.91 -4.62
N VAL A 22 1.08 -24.09 -5.56
CA VAL A 22 -0.30 -23.62 -5.45
C VAL A 22 -1.22 -24.81 -5.36
N GLN A 23 -1.55 -25.27 -4.16
CA GLN A 23 -2.54 -26.35 -4.03
C GLN A 23 -3.91 -25.90 -4.59
N PRO A 24 -4.60 -26.76 -5.35
CA PRO A 24 -5.95 -26.45 -5.82
C PRO A 24 -6.89 -26.29 -4.62
N ARG A 25 -7.87 -25.38 -4.74
CA ARG A 25 -8.93 -25.22 -3.74
C ARG A 25 -9.78 -26.49 -3.70
N SER A 26 -10.66 -26.61 -2.69
CA SER A 26 -11.59 -27.73 -2.52
C SER A 26 -12.50 -28.01 -3.74
N ASN A 27 -12.60 -27.05 -4.67
CA ASN A 27 -13.32 -27.18 -5.94
C ASN A 27 -12.46 -27.68 -7.13
N GLY A 28 -11.19 -28.06 -6.89
CA GLY A 28 -10.26 -28.54 -7.91
C GLY A 28 -9.63 -27.46 -8.79
N LYS A 29 -9.94 -26.18 -8.57
CA LYS A 29 -9.40 -25.04 -9.34
C LYS A 29 -8.28 -24.31 -8.60
N TYR A 30 -7.31 -23.78 -9.35
CA TYR A 30 -6.22 -22.96 -8.79
C TYR A 30 -6.73 -21.56 -8.40
N THR A 31 -6.11 -20.99 -7.36
CA THR A 31 -6.41 -19.61 -6.90
C THR A 31 -6.04 -18.56 -7.95
N TYR A 32 -4.98 -18.81 -8.72
CA TYR A 32 -4.53 -17.93 -9.80
C TYR A 32 -5.07 -18.43 -11.14
N SER A 33 -5.77 -17.55 -11.86
CA SER A 33 -6.35 -17.85 -13.18
C SER A 33 -5.30 -18.27 -14.20
N GLU A 34 -4.12 -17.66 -14.13
CA GLU A 34 -2.98 -17.88 -15.02
C GLU A 34 -2.43 -19.31 -14.86
N ILE A 35 -2.42 -19.85 -13.64
CA ILE A 35 -2.01 -21.22 -13.34
C ILE A 35 -3.06 -22.23 -13.80
N GLN A 36 -4.34 -21.90 -13.65
CA GLN A 36 -5.43 -22.73 -14.19
C GLN A 36 -5.38 -22.77 -15.72
N GLU A 37 -5.27 -21.63 -16.39
CA GLU A 37 -5.17 -21.54 -17.84
C GLU A 37 -3.90 -22.24 -18.37
N LEU A 38 -2.79 -22.20 -17.62
CA LEU A 38 -1.59 -22.96 -17.96
C LEU A 38 -1.80 -24.47 -17.85
N LYS A 39 -2.45 -24.94 -16.78
CA LYS A 39 -2.80 -26.36 -16.63
C LYS A 39 -3.66 -26.83 -17.81
N ASP A 40 -4.70 -26.08 -18.14
CA ASP A 40 -5.61 -26.42 -19.23
C ASP A 40 -4.85 -26.44 -20.58
N ALA A 41 -3.89 -25.52 -20.80
CA ALA A 41 -3.07 -25.52 -22.01
C ALA A 41 -2.09 -26.70 -22.09
N ILE A 42 -1.55 -27.16 -20.95
CA ILE A 42 -0.73 -28.38 -20.88
C ILE A 42 -1.59 -29.62 -21.15
N GLU A 43 -2.80 -29.70 -20.60
CA GLU A 43 -3.69 -30.85 -20.80
C GLU A 43 -4.21 -30.93 -22.25
N ASN A 44 -4.42 -29.78 -22.90
CA ASN A 44 -4.93 -29.69 -24.27
C ASN A 44 -3.84 -29.64 -25.35
N TYR A 45 -2.56 -29.71 -24.98
CA TYR A 45 -1.46 -29.59 -25.94
C TYR A 45 -1.44 -30.75 -26.94
N GLN A 46 -1.44 -30.41 -28.24
CA GLN A 46 -1.34 -31.38 -29.34
C GLN A 46 -0.01 -31.18 -30.08
N PRO A 47 0.93 -32.16 -30.03
CA PRO A 47 2.25 -32.04 -30.65
C PRO A 47 2.25 -31.75 -32.15
N ASN A 48 1.16 -32.10 -32.84
CA ASN A 48 1.03 -31.94 -34.30
C ASN A 48 0.38 -30.59 -34.69
N LYS A 49 -0.04 -29.77 -33.73
CA LYS A 49 -0.71 -28.50 -33.98
C LYS A 49 0.12 -27.34 -33.45
N LYS A 50 0.65 -26.54 -34.37
CA LYS A 50 1.37 -25.30 -34.05
C LYS A 50 0.52 -24.32 -33.22
N ALA A 51 -0.80 -24.28 -33.43
CA ALA A 51 -1.72 -23.43 -32.67
C ALA A 51 -1.74 -23.75 -31.17
N THR A 52 -1.75 -25.02 -30.79
CA THR A 52 -1.72 -25.43 -29.37
C THR A 52 -0.36 -25.19 -28.72
N PHE A 53 0.73 -25.19 -29.50
CA PHE A 53 2.04 -24.76 -29.02
C PHE A 53 2.09 -23.25 -28.73
N ILE A 54 1.56 -22.42 -29.63
CA ILE A 54 1.49 -20.97 -29.44
C ILE A 54 0.62 -20.64 -28.22
N GLU A 55 -0.50 -21.33 -28.06
CA GLU A 55 -1.37 -21.18 -26.88
C GLU A 55 -0.63 -21.51 -25.59
N LEU A 56 0.06 -22.66 -25.55
CA LEU A 56 0.88 -23.08 -24.41
C LEU A 56 1.97 -22.05 -24.06
N ALA A 57 2.72 -21.58 -25.05
CA ALA A 57 3.78 -20.59 -24.85
C ALA A 57 3.22 -19.25 -24.33
N ASN A 58 2.07 -18.80 -24.83
CA ASN A 58 1.40 -17.60 -24.34
C ASN A 58 0.91 -17.74 -22.88
N LYS A 59 0.36 -18.90 -22.51
CA LYS A 59 -0.06 -19.16 -21.12
C LYS A 59 1.13 -19.24 -20.16
N LEU A 60 2.24 -19.83 -20.61
CA LEU A 60 3.51 -19.85 -19.87
C LEU A 60 4.07 -18.44 -19.67
N SER A 61 4.04 -17.60 -20.70
CA SER A 61 4.45 -16.19 -20.59
C SER A 61 3.54 -15.41 -19.64
N ALA A 62 2.24 -15.68 -19.60
CA ALA A 62 1.30 -15.02 -18.70
C ALA A 62 1.50 -15.44 -17.23
N ALA A 63 1.96 -16.66 -16.97
CA ALA A 63 2.25 -17.16 -15.62
C ALA A 63 3.65 -16.76 -15.10
N LEU A 64 4.53 -16.25 -15.98
CA LEU A 64 5.91 -15.88 -15.65
C LEU A 64 6.06 -14.96 -14.41
N PRO A 65 5.24 -13.89 -14.23
CA PRO A 65 5.35 -13.03 -13.05
C PRO A 65 5.12 -13.78 -11.72
N LEU A 66 4.31 -14.84 -11.73
CA LEU A 66 4.07 -15.67 -10.56
C LEU A 66 5.28 -16.55 -10.25
N PHE A 67 5.97 -17.05 -11.27
CA PHE A 67 7.16 -17.88 -11.10
C PHE A 67 8.30 -17.08 -10.47
N GLU A 68 8.48 -15.83 -10.88
CA GLU A 68 9.45 -14.91 -10.30
C GLU A 68 9.12 -14.59 -8.84
N GLY A 69 7.84 -14.32 -8.55
CA GLY A 69 7.36 -14.11 -7.18
C GLY A 69 7.57 -15.33 -6.27
N TRP A 70 7.60 -16.54 -6.83
CA TRP A 70 7.82 -17.79 -6.10
C TRP A 70 9.26 -18.31 -6.20
N GLN A 71 10.17 -17.55 -6.82
CA GLN A 71 11.58 -17.92 -7.02
C GLN A 71 11.77 -19.29 -7.72
N ILE A 72 10.84 -19.66 -8.60
CA ILE A 72 10.93 -20.88 -9.39
C ILE A 72 11.97 -20.68 -10.49
N ASN A 73 12.91 -21.61 -10.61
CA ASN A 73 13.93 -21.55 -11.66
C ASN A 73 13.27 -21.69 -13.04
N PHE A 74 13.21 -20.61 -13.81
CA PHE A 74 12.59 -20.58 -15.13
C PHE A 74 13.48 -21.15 -16.25
N GLN A 75 14.78 -21.33 -15.99
CA GLN A 75 15.73 -21.77 -17.01
C GLN A 75 15.40 -23.15 -17.63
N PRO A 76 15.01 -24.18 -16.86
CA PRO A 76 14.60 -25.47 -17.42
C PRO A 76 13.32 -25.37 -18.27
N ILE A 77 12.37 -24.53 -17.85
CA ILE A 77 11.10 -24.29 -18.56
C ILE A 77 11.38 -23.63 -19.91
N LYS A 78 12.26 -22.62 -19.93
CA LYS A 78 12.68 -21.92 -21.15
C LYS A 78 13.34 -22.87 -22.15
N ASN A 79 14.30 -23.69 -21.69
CA ASN A 79 15.01 -24.65 -22.54
C ASN A 79 14.06 -25.68 -23.16
N ALA A 80 13.05 -26.13 -22.41
CA ALA A 80 12.04 -27.07 -22.90
C ALA A 80 11.11 -26.41 -23.94
N ILE A 81 10.67 -25.16 -23.72
CA ILE A 81 9.91 -24.41 -24.73
C ILE A 81 10.72 -24.16 -25.99
N ASP A 82 11.99 -23.76 -25.89
CA ASP A 82 12.83 -23.49 -27.06
C ASP A 82 13.06 -24.77 -27.89
N SER A 83 13.18 -25.92 -27.21
CA SER A 83 13.24 -27.24 -27.85
C SER A 83 11.92 -27.61 -28.55
N LEU A 84 10.78 -27.26 -27.95
CA LEU A 84 9.47 -27.41 -28.58
C LEU A 84 9.28 -26.44 -29.77
N ALA A 85 9.76 -25.21 -29.67
CA ALA A 85 9.72 -24.23 -30.75
C ALA A 85 10.49 -24.74 -31.98
N ALA A 86 11.68 -25.32 -31.76
CA ALA A 86 12.47 -25.96 -32.81
C ALA A 86 11.71 -27.11 -33.50
N LYS A 87 10.97 -27.94 -32.73
CA LYS A 87 10.12 -29.02 -33.27
C LYS A 87 8.98 -28.49 -34.15
N HIS A 88 8.46 -27.29 -33.85
CA HIS A 88 7.43 -26.60 -34.64
C HIS A 88 7.98 -25.67 -35.74
N GLN A 89 9.31 -25.71 -35.99
CA GLN A 89 10.01 -24.81 -36.93
C GLN A 89 9.71 -23.32 -36.63
N MET A 90 9.75 -22.97 -35.35
CA MET A 90 9.57 -21.60 -34.86
C MET A 90 10.89 -21.05 -34.32
N PRO A 91 11.10 -19.73 -34.40
CA PRO A 91 12.21 -19.09 -33.69
C PRO A 91 12.09 -19.34 -32.17
N PRO A 92 13.20 -19.27 -31.43
CA PRO A 92 13.19 -19.32 -29.96
C PRO A 92 12.14 -18.36 -29.41
N PHE A 93 11.41 -18.80 -28.39
CA PHE A 93 10.32 -18.00 -27.87
C PHE A 93 10.89 -16.86 -27.03
N ASP A 94 10.68 -15.63 -27.48
CA ASP A 94 11.11 -14.47 -26.71
C ASP A 94 10.17 -14.27 -25.53
N PHE A 95 10.60 -14.75 -24.36
CA PHE A 95 9.96 -14.45 -23.08
C PHE A 95 10.25 -13.02 -22.60
N ALA A 96 10.57 -12.09 -23.51
CA ALA A 96 10.56 -10.67 -23.22
C ALA A 96 9.29 -10.35 -22.44
N HIS A 97 9.48 -9.89 -21.22
CA HIS A 97 8.38 -9.41 -20.39
C HIS A 97 7.49 -8.55 -21.27
N PRO A 98 6.19 -8.88 -21.43
CA PRO A 98 5.27 -7.86 -21.86
C PRO A 98 5.43 -6.77 -20.80
N LYS A 99 6.06 -5.66 -21.18
CA LYS A 99 5.94 -4.41 -20.43
C LYS A 99 4.44 -4.17 -20.39
N VAL A 100 3.85 -4.48 -19.24
CA VAL A 100 2.42 -4.33 -18.93
C VAL A 100 1.52 -5.44 -19.51
N SER A 101 0.97 -6.26 -18.61
CA SER A 101 -0.16 -7.15 -18.88
C SER A 101 -1.38 -6.32 -19.31
N PRO A 102 -2.05 -6.63 -20.45
CA PRO A 102 -3.25 -5.89 -20.90
C PRO A 102 -4.45 -6.05 -19.97
N ARG A 103 -4.44 -7.04 -19.06
CA ARG A 103 -5.53 -7.31 -18.12
C ARG A 103 -5.39 -6.55 -16.80
N PHE A 104 -4.27 -5.86 -16.59
CA PHE A 104 -4.06 -4.92 -15.48
C PHE A 104 -3.53 -3.61 -16.04
N GLN A 105 -4.39 -2.90 -16.76
CA GLN A 105 -4.21 -1.47 -16.99
C GLN A 105 -4.76 -0.74 -15.76
N PHE A 106 -3.94 -0.57 -14.71
CA PHE A 106 -4.10 0.66 -13.93
C PHE A 106 -3.69 1.77 -14.89
N GLY A 107 -4.68 2.54 -15.34
CA GLY A 107 -4.60 3.32 -16.57
C GLY A 107 -3.45 4.31 -16.59
N ASP A 108 -2.48 4.08 -17.48
CA ASP A 108 -1.59 5.13 -17.96
C ASP A 108 -2.09 5.60 -19.32
N SER A 109 -2.85 6.68 -19.29
CA SER A 109 -3.00 7.69 -20.36
C SER A 109 -4.19 8.64 -20.15
N GLN A 110 -4.64 8.85 -18.91
CA GLN A 110 -5.10 10.18 -18.56
C GLN A 110 -3.84 10.99 -18.30
N LYS A 111 -3.65 12.12 -18.99
CA LYS A 111 -2.62 13.12 -18.63
C LYS A 111 -2.59 13.16 -17.10
N GLU A 112 -1.44 12.88 -16.50
CA GLU A 112 -1.32 12.73 -15.06
C GLU A 112 -1.72 14.07 -14.42
N ILE A 113 -3.01 14.22 -14.13
CA ILE A 113 -3.55 15.47 -13.60
C ILE A 113 -2.94 15.56 -12.21
N GLU A 114 -2.10 16.57 -12.02
CA GLU A 114 -1.46 16.86 -10.74
C GLU A 114 -2.53 17.01 -9.65
N LEU A 115 -2.14 16.82 -8.39
CA LEU A 115 -3.08 16.79 -7.27
C LEU A 115 -4.02 18.00 -7.26
N ILE A 116 -3.48 19.22 -7.37
CA ILE A 116 -4.27 20.46 -7.24
C ILE A 116 -5.31 20.59 -8.36
N PRO A 117 -4.93 20.54 -9.65
CA PRO A 117 -5.93 20.58 -10.72
C PRO A 117 -6.93 19.42 -10.66
N TRP A 118 -6.56 18.26 -10.13
CA TRP A 118 -7.48 17.14 -9.97
C TRP A 118 -8.48 17.36 -8.84
N LEU A 119 -8.05 17.96 -7.71
CA LEU A 119 -8.94 18.35 -6.63
C LEU A 119 -10.00 19.34 -7.14
N ASP A 120 -9.61 20.32 -7.96
CA ASP A 120 -10.53 21.26 -8.58
C ASP A 120 -11.63 20.55 -9.39
N THR A 121 -11.29 19.50 -10.15
CA THR A 121 -12.29 18.73 -10.94
C THR A 121 -13.30 17.94 -10.12
N LEU A 122 -12.99 17.62 -8.85
CA LEU A 122 -13.93 16.92 -7.97
C LEU A 122 -15.03 17.86 -7.46
N LEU A 123 -14.76 19.16 -7.45
CA LEU A 123 -15.57 20.17 -6.76
C LEU A 123 -16.57 20.85 -7.69
N ASP A 124 -16.32 20.83 -9.00
CA ASP A 124 -17.30 21.13 -10.06
C ASP A 124 -18.58 20.26 -9.95
N LYS A 125 -18.55 19.19 -9.15
CA LYS A 125 -19.71 18.32 -8.87
C LYS A 125 -20.43 18.62 -7.54
N THR A 126 -19.86 19.42 -6.64
CA THR A 126 -20.33 19.46 -5.23
C THR A 126 -20.43 20.85 -4.59
N PHE A 127 -19.78 21.90 -5.11
CA PHE A 127 -19.76 23.20 -4.43
C PHE A 127 -20.44 24.31 -5.24
N THR A 128 -21.59 24.77 -4.76
CA THR A 128 -22.24 26.00 -5.18
C THR A 128 -22.16 27.00 -4.03
N LEU A 129 -21.15 27.88 -4.01
CA LEU A 129 -21.24 29.32 -3.67
C LEU A 129 -19.90 29.97 -3.22
N GLU A 130 -18.88 29.21 -2.81
CA GLU A 130 -17.55 29.75 -2.47
C GLU A 130 -16.44 28.84 -3.02
N GLU A 131 -15.33 29.41 -3.49
CA GLU A 131 -14.15 28.63 -3.87
C GLU A 131 -13.63 27.88 -2.64
N PRO A 132 -13.73 26.54 -2.59
CA PRO A 132 -13.30 25.78 -1.43
C PRO A 132 -11.79 25.93 -1.25
N SER A 133 -11.35 26.27 -0.03
CA SER A 133 -9.93 26.36 0.31
C SER A 133 -9.24 25.02 0.06
N LEU A 134 -7.98 25.05 -0.39
CA LEU A 134 -7.19 23.86 -0.69
C LEU A 134 -7.23 22.80 0.43
N HIS A 135 -7.21 23.25 1.67
CA HIS A 135 -7.40 22.40 2.84
C HIS A 135 -8.71 21.60 2.79
N SER A 136 -9.84 22.26 2.60
CA SER A 136 -11.16 21.62 2.51
C SER A 136 -11.24 20.67 1.32
N GLN A 137 -10.60 21.03 0.20
CA GLN A 137 -10.51 20.16 -0.97
C GLN A 137 -9.73 18.87 -0.67
N LEU A 138 -8.61 18.97 0.04
CA LEU A 138 -7.80 17.81 0.43
C LEU A 138 -8.57 16.86 1.34
N ILE A 139 -9.27 17.40 2.35
CA ILE A 139 -10.07 16.60 3.28
C ILE A 139 -11.18 15.86 2.53
N ALA A 140 -11.91 16.55 1.66
CA ALA A 140 -12.96 15.94 0.83
C ALA A 140 -12.41 14.89 -0.14
N GLY A 141 -11.22 15.13 -0.71
CA GLY A 141 -10.56 14.20 -1.62
C GLY A 141 -10.15 12.88 -0.98
N THR A 142 -9.99 12.80 0.35
CA THR A 142 -9.48 11.59 1.03
C THR A 142 -10.33 10.33 0.82
N SER A 143 -11.61 10.48 0.46
CA SER A 143 -12.51 9.36 0.13
C SER A 143 -12.46 8.92 -1.33
N GLU A 144 -11.84 9.71 -2.21
CA GLU A 144 -11.86 9.48 -3.65
C GLU A 144 -10.82 8.46 -4.10
N SER A 145 -11.20 7.64 -5.08
CA SER A 145 -10.29 6.65 -5.67
C SER A 145 -9.12 7.34 -6.37
N GLY A 146 -7.89 6.91 -6.08
CA GLY A 146 -6.68 7.48 -6.65
C GLY A 146 -6.14 8.71 -5.91
N PHE A 147 -6.82 9.20 -4.87
CA PHE A 147 -6.34 10.30 -4.03
C PHE A 147 -4.93 10.04 -3.48
N THR A 148 -4.73 8.88 -2.83
CA THR A 148 -3.44 8.53 -2.22
C THR A 148 -2.31 8.50 -3.24
N GLN A 149 -2.56 8.00 -4.46
CA GLN A 149 -1.55 7.97 -5.52
C GLN A 149 -1.16 9.39 -5.94
N LYS A 150 -2.15 10.26 -6.18
CA LYS A 150 -1.92 11.65 -6.58
C LYS A 150 -1.25 12.47 -5.48
N LEU A 151 -1.63 12.25 -4.23
CA LEU A 151 -1.00 12.87 -3.07
C LEU A 151 0.46 12.44 -2.97
N ASN A 152 0.77 11.15 -3.09
CA ASN A 152 2.15 10.67 -3.06
C ASN A 152 2.98 11.28 -4.20
N SER A 153 2.46 11.28 -5.44
CA SER A 153 3.15 11.93 -6.57
C SER A 153 3.39 13.42 -6.35
N HIS A 154 2.51 14.11 -5.63
CA HIS A 154 2.70 15.51 -5.26
C HIS A 154 3.75 15.68 -4.17
N LEU A 155 3.71 14.84 -3.13
CA LEU A 155 4.68 14.84 -2.03
C LEU A 155 6.09 14.46 -2.47
N ASP A 156 6.24 13.65 -3.52
CA ASP A 156 7.55 13.36 -4.10
C ASP A 156 8.21 14.62 -4.69
N LYS A 157 7.41 15.56 -5.19
CA LYS A 157 7.87 16.86 -5.71
C LYS A 157 8.00 17.90 -4.61
N ASP A 158 7.13 17.85 -3.62
CA ASP A 158 7.04 18.82 -2.52
C ASP A 158 6.76 18.11 -1.18
N PRO A 159 7.81 17.53 -0.54
CA PRO A 159 7.64 16.73 0.67
C PRO A 159 7.10 17.52 1.87
N GLU A 160 7.28 18.83 1.87
CA GLU A 160 6.86 19.73 2.94
C GLU A 160 5.43 20.27 2.75
N PHE A 161 4.73 19.87 1.69
CA PHE A 161 3.39 20.39 1.39
C PHE A 161 2.42 20.28 2.57
N LEU A 162 2.26 19.07 3.14
CA LEU A 162 1.35 18.86 4.27
C LEU A 162 1.87 19.49 5.56
N SER A 163 3.21 19.53 5.75
CA SER A 163 3.79 20.12 6.96
C SER A 163 3.60 21.65 6.97
N ARG A 164 3.70 22.32 5.81
CA ARG A 164 3.35 23.73 5.70
C ARG A 164 1.86 23.95 5.96
N LEU A 165 0.99 23.10 5.39
CA LEU A 165 -0.46 23.23 5.53
C LEU A 165 -0.93 23.12 6.99
N ILE A 166 -0.46 22.13 7.76
CA ILE A 166 -0.80 22.03 9.20
C ILE A 166 -0.22 23.19 10.01
N MET A 167 0.85 23.83 9.53
CA MET A 167 1.48 24.97 10.19
C MET A 167 0.82 26.30 9.81
N GLU A 168 -0.14 26.35 8.89
CA GLU A 168 -0.85 27.59 8.55
C GLU A 168 -1.89 27.98 9.61
N SER A 169 -2.69 27.02 10.08
CA SER A 169 -3.73 27.25 11.07
C SER A 169 -3.94 26.06 12.01
N LYS A 170 -4.51 26.34 13.19
CA LYS A 170 -4.87 25.32 14.18
C LYS A 170 -5.94 24.38 13.62
N GLU A 171 -6.88 24.94 12.88
CA GLU A 171 -7.98 24.23 12.23
C GLU A 171 -7.45 23.24 11.20
N HIS A 172 -6.52 23.65 10.33
CA HIS A 172 -5.89 22.74 9.36
C HIS A 172 -5.16 21.60 10.04
N PHE A 173 -4.42 21.89 11.12
CA PHE A 173 -3.75 20.85 11.89
C PHE A 173 -4.74 19.81 12.41
N PHE A 174 -5.84 20.23 13.02
CA PHE A 174 -6.81 19.29 13.59
C PHE A 174 -7.56 18.48 12.54
N ASP A 175 -8.03 19.12 11.47
CA ASP A 175 -8.76 18.43 10.42
C ASP A 175 -7.87 17.39 9.73
N ILE A 176 -6.58 17.72 9.50
CA ILE A 176 -5.59 16.77 8.97
C ILE A 176 -5.28 15.67 9.99
N ALA A 177 -5.10 16.02 11.27
CA ALA A 177 -4.77 15.07 12.32
C ALA A 177 -5.88 14.04 12.58
N GLU A 178 -7.14 14.44 12.45
CA GLU A 178 -8.33 13.59 12.61
C GLU A 178 -8.58 12.71 11.37
N SER A 179 -7.91 12.99 10.25
CA SER A 179 -8.06 12.28 8.98
C SER A 179 -6.95 11.26 8.72
N LYS A 180 -7.08 10.51 7.61
CA LYS A 180 -6.01 9.62 7.12
C LYS A 180 -4.78 10.38 6.62
N LEU A 181 -4.86 11.69 6.40
CA LEU A 181 -3.72 12.50 5.94
C LEU A 181 -2.58 12.53 6.95
N ILE A 182 -2.86 12.32 8.25
CA ILE A 182 -1.84 12.23 9.29
C ILE A 182 -0.78 11.14 9.03
N PHE A 183 -1.09 10.11 8.23
CA PHE A 183 -0.12 9.06 7.86
C PHE A 183 0.95 9.54 6.88
N HIS A 184 0.72 10.66 6.20
CA HIS A 184 1.69 11.28 5.30
C HIS A 184 2.59 12.31 6.01
N LEU A 185 2.35 12.56 7.30
CA LEU A 185 3.18 13.42 8.13
C LEU A 185 4.21 12.62 8.92
N THR A 186 5.41 13.18 9.04
CA THR A 186 6.45 12.64 9.92
C THR A 186 6.08 12.87 11.38
N ASP A 187 6.63 12.06 12.28
CA ASP A 187 6.45 12.29 13.73
C ASP A 187 6.98 13.68 14.14
N GLU A 188 8.01 14.18 13.45
CA GLU A 188 8.59 15.51 13.68
C GLU A 188 7.61 16.63 13.32
N ASP A 189 6.91 16.52 12.19
CA ASP A 189 5.93 17.53 11.75
C ASP A 189 4.75 17.60 12.72
N ILE A 190 4.26 16.44 13.15
CA ILE A 190 3.18 16.36 14.14
C ILE A 190 3.63 16.96 15.47
N ALA A 191 4.84 16.63 15.95
CA ALA A 191 5.38 17.19 17.18
C ALA A 191 5.52 18.72 17.13
N LYS A 192 6.01 19.27 16.02
CA LYS A 192 6.12 20.73 15.80
C LYS A 192 4.74 21.39 15.85
N ALA A 193 3.75 20.82 15.16
CA ALA A 193 2.39 21.35 15.15
C ALA A 193 1.75 21.31 16.55
N ILE A 194 1.92 20.20 17.29
CA ILE A 194 1.44 20.09 18.68
C ILE A 194 1.99 21.23 19.53
N ILE A 195 3.31 21.47 19.53
CA ILE A 195 3.89 22.54 20.36
C ILE A 195 3.44 23.92 19.92
N LYS A 196 3.28 24.13 18.62
CA LYS A 196 2.79 25.39 18.09
C LYS A 196 1.39 25.72 18.60
N TYR A 197 0.48 24.75 18.60
CA TYR A 197 -0.93 24.99 18.92
C TYR A 197 -1.34 24.66 20.35
N LEU A 198 -0.53 23.91 21.11
CA LEU A 198 -0.80 23.57 22.51
C LEU A 198 -1.00 24.81 23.40
N PRO A 199 -0.18 25.88 23.32
CA PRO A 199 -0.42 27.10 24.10
C PRO A 199 -1.75 27.77 23.77
N VAL A 200 -2.14 27.77 22.49
CA VAL A 200 -3.43 28.35 22.03
C VAL A 200 -4.59 27.57 22.63
N LEU A 201 -4.53 26.23 22.60
CA LEU A 201 -5.55 25.38 23.21
C LEU A 201 -5.69 25.61 24.72
N ALA A 202 -4.57 25.74 25.42
CA ALA A 202 -4.55 26.00 26.86
C ALA A 202 -5.13 27.39 27.20
N GLN A 203 -4.88 28.40 26.35
CA GLN A 203 -5.44 29.74 26.50
C GLN A 203 -6.95 29.80 26.22
N GLU A 204 -7.42 29.05 25.21
CA GLU A 204 -8.85 28.96 24.88
C GLU A 204 -9.64 28.19 25.93
N ASN A 205 -8.99 27.29 26.68
CA ASN A 205 -9.62 26.41 27.66
C ASN A 205 -8.92 26.52 29.03
N PRO A 206 -8.85 27.71 29.65
CA PRO A 206 -8.04 27.93 30.85
C PRO A 206 -8.54 27.15 32.07
N SER A 207 -9.82 26.77 32.08
CA SER A 207 -10.45 25.99 33.13
C SER A 207 -10.26 24.48 32.97
N VAL A 208 -9.78 24.01 31.82
CA VAL A 208 -9.58 22.58 31.55
C VAL A 208 -8.20 22.17 32.05
N PRO A 209 -8.11 21.16 32.96
CA PRO A 209 -6.83 20.64 33.40
C PRO A 209 -5.98 20.19 32.20
N LEU A 210 -4.69 20.51 32.22
CA LEU A 210 -3.75 20.19 31.15
C LEU A 210 -3.78 18.71 30.74
N LYS A 211 -3.96 17.79 31.71
CA LYS A 211 -4.13 16.36 31.43
C LYS A 211 -5.33 16.08 30.51
N GLN A 212 -6.50 16.65 30.80
CA GLN A 212 -7.71 16.47 30.00
C GLN A 212 -7.55 17.09 28.61
N LEU A 213 -6.88 18.24 28.53
CA LEU A 213 -6.58 18.90 27.26
C LEU A 213 -5.67 18.02 26.38
N MET A 214 -4.66 17.40 26.97
CA MET A 214 -3.75 16.48 26.29
C MET A 214 -4.40 15.15 25.91
N ASP A 215 -5.34 14.66 26.72
CA ASP A 215 -6.14 13.48 26.39
C ASP A 215 -7.07 13.77 25.20
N GLY A 216 -7.72 14.93 25.15
CA GLY A 216 -8.51 15.36 23.99
C GLY A 216 -7.67 15.57 22.73
N LEU A 217 -6.45 16.10 22.87
CA LEU A 217 -5.49 16.15 21.75
C LEU A 217 -5.14 14.75 21.23
N ASN A 218 -4.92 13.78 22.12
CA ASN A 218 -4.66 12.40 21.73
C ASN A 218 -5.82 11.74 20.99
N GLU A 219 -7.07 12.07 21.34
CA GLU A 219 -8.26 11.56 20.63
C GLU A 219 -8.32 12.07 19.19
N LYS A 220 -7.85 13.30 18.95
CA LYS A 220 -7.81 13.91 17.62
C LYS A 220 -6.67 13.38 16.74
N LEU A 221 -5.60 12.86 17.32
CA LEU A 221 -4.47 12.30 16.57
C LEU A 221 -4.79 10.88 16.05
N TYR A 222 -5.45 10.80 14.89
CA TYR A 222 -5.95 9.54 14.33
C TYR A 222 -4.85 8.47 14.24
N ARG A 223 -4.94 7.45 15.11
CA ARG A 223 -3.99 6.32 15.19
C ARG A 223 -2.50 6.72 15.31
N ARG A 224 -2.21 7.98 15.64
CA ARG A 224 -0.85 8.52 15.87
C ARG A 224 -0.79 9.23 17.23
N PRO A 225 -1.20 8.58 18.34
CA PRO A 225 -1.27 9.24 19.63
C PRO A 225 0.13 9.63 20.13
N ILE A 226 0.23 10.59 21.05
CA ILE A 226 1.48 11.11 21.61
C ILE A 226 2.45 10.01 22.08
N PRO A 227 2.01 8.93 22.77
CA PRO A 227 2.92 7.84 23.16
C PRO A 227 3.63 7.16 21.97
N MET A 228 3.02 7.18 20.79
CA MET A 228 3.66 6.69 19.57
C MET A 228 4.71 7.68 19.06
N LEU A 229 4.41 8.99 19.07
CA LEU A 229 5.35 10.04 18.67
C LEU A 229 6.61 10.03 19.55
N LEU A 230 6.45 9.78 20.86
CA LEU A 230 7.55 9.71 21.83
C LEU A 230 8.55 8.56 21.57
N ARG A 231 8.25 7.63 20.65
CA ARG A 231 9.20 6.58 20.23
C ARG A 231 10.25 7.09 19.24
N SER A 232 9.99 8.22 18.59
CA SER A 232 10.95 8.90 17.73
C SER A 232 11.77 9.87 18.56
N ASP A 233 13.09 9.68 18.62
CA ASP A 233 14.00 10.52 19.41
C ASP A 233 13.86 12.01 19.06
N LYS A 234 13.68 12.30 17.76
CA LYS A 234 13.53 13.67 17.28
C LYS A 234 12.19 14.28 17.69
N ALA A 235 11.08 13.56 17.50
CA ALA A 235 9.76 14.03 17.89
C ALA A 235 9.66 14.20 19.41
N LYS A 236 10.27 13.28 20.17
CA LYS A 236 10.42 13.38 21.62
C LYS A 236 11.18 14.63 22.03
N ALA A 237 12.37 14.87 21.46
CA ALA A 237 13.17 16.06 21.77
C ALA A 237 12.42 17.37 21.46
N ILE A 238 11.63 17.38 20.38
CA ILE A 238 10.75 18.50 20.05
C ILE A 238 9.70 18.65 21.17
N LEU A 239 8.87 17.63 21.44
CA LEU A 239 7.81 17.70 22.46
C LEU A 239 8.34 18.10 23.83
N GLU A 240 9.48 17.55 24.24
CA GLU A 240 10.16 17.85 25.50
C GLU A 240 10.75 19.26 25.56
N SER A 241 10.81 20.02 24.46
CA SER A 241 11.21 21.44 24.50
C SER A 241 10.10 22.36 25.04
N SER A 242 8.87 21.86 25.22
CA SER A 242 7.72 22.63 25.70
C SER A 242 7.50 22.44 27.19
N GLU A 243 7.50 23.53 27.96
CA GLU A 243 7.22 23.51 29.41
C GLU A 243 5.83 22.92 29.72
N LEU A 244 4.82 23.21 28.89
CA LEU A 244 3.50 22.62 29.01
C LEU A 244 3.56 21.10 28.84
N PHE A 245 4.32 20.62 27.87
CA PHE A 245 4.44 19.19 27.65
C PHE A 245 5.23 18.48 28.76
N GLN A 246 6.29 19.12 29.29
CA GLN A 246 7.04 18.63 30.45
C GLN A 246 6.13 18.51 31.67
N THR A 247 5.35 19.55 31.98
CA THR A 247 4.36 19.55 33.08
C THR A 247 3.36 18.40 32.93
N TYR A 248 2.88 18.15 31.70
CA TYR A 248 2.01 17.01 31.43
C TYR A 248 2.69 15.65 31.73
N GLN A 249 3.95 15.46 31.32
CA GLN A 249 4.67 14.22 31.59
C GLN A 249 4.85 13.97 33.09
N GLU A 250 5.17 15.00 33.88
CA GLU A 250 5.33 14.89 35.34
C GLU A 250 4.02 14.43 36.00
N THR A 251 2.88 15.02 35.63
CA THR A 251 1.57 14.61 36.16
C THR A 251 1.16 13.18 35.77
N ARG A 252 1.73 12.60 34.70
CA ARG A 252 1.55 11.20 34.34
C ARG A 252 2.42 10.26 35.16
N GLN A 253 3.65 10.66 35.50
CA GLN A 253 4.58 9.83 36.27
C GLN A 253 4.19 9.71 37.74
N GLU A 254 3.52 10.72 38.31
CA GLU A 254 3.03 10.68 39.70
C GLU A 254 1.86 9.70 39.93
N HIS A 255 1.23 9.18 38.88
CA HIS A 255 0.15 8.20 38.95
C HIS A 255 0.44 6.94 38.12
N PRO A 256 1.33 6.03 38.58
CA PRO A 256 1.42 4.70 37.99
C PRO A 256 0.11 3.94 38.28
N SER A 257 -0.57 3.53 37.22
CA SER A 257 -1.71 2.61 37.26
C SER A 257 -1.28 1.26 37.84
N PHE A 258 -1.30 1.11 39.16
CA PHE A 258 -1.30 -0.20 39.81
C PHE A 258 -2.67 -0.84 39.65
N ALA A 259 -2.78 -1.72 38.67
CA ALA A 259 -3.88 -2.67 38.57
C ALA A 259 -3.33 -4.04 38.16
N GLU A 260 -2.42 -4.58 38.97
CA GLU A 260 -2.21 -6.04 39.04
C GLU A 260 -3.32 -6.62 39.93
N ASN A 261 -4.47 -6.95 39.33
CA ASN A 261 -5.45 -7.79 39.99
C ASN A 261 -4.94 -9.23 39.98
N VAL A 262 -4.40 -9.64 41.13
CA VAL A 262 -3.99 -11.00 41.44
C VAL A 262 -5.15 -11.97 41.19
N SER A 263 -4.92 -12.94 40.30
CA SER A 263 -5.81 -14.08 40.08
C SER A 263 -6.18 -14.76 41.40
N SER A 264 -7.43 -14.62 41.81
CA SER A 264 -8.06 -15.55 42.75
C SER A 264 -8.64 -16.72 41.97
N LYS A 265 -7.96 -17.88 42.00
CA LYS A 265 -8.54 -19.16 41.59
C LYS A 265 -9.56 -19.62 42.63
N PRO A 266 -10.79 -20.02 42.27
CA PRO A 266 -11.63 -20.76 43.18
C PRO A 266 -11.23 -22.25 43.19
N ARG A 267 -11.31 -22.85 44.38
CA ARG A 267 -11.35 -24.29 44.62
C ARG A 267 -12.76 -24.81 44.46
#